data_AF-A0A7C6U6A5-F1
#
_entry.id   AF-A0A7C6U6A5-F1
#
_cell.length_a   1.000
_cell.length_b   1.000
_cell.length_c   1.000
_cell.angle_alpha   90.00
_cell.angle_beta   90.00
_cell.angle_gamma   90.00
#
_symmetry.space_group_name_H-M   'P 1'
#
loop_
_entity.id
_entity.type
_entity.pdbx_description
1 polymer ?
#
loop_
_entity_poly.entity_id
_entity_poly.type
_entity_poly.pdbx_seq_one_letter_code
_entity_poly.pdbx_strand_id
1 'polypeptide(L)'
;MNLHKPLAFHYYSYRRFYLLFWFPIIFLNGLFLYLKLEYYFQSTIFLVFFNLFFSYSLGSYEYQKLMPNYLFLKPGKIPFFYSSLIFSGVNALIQTSCLIILYFGFSIPIENIFFFPFVFFASIFAFVFAAFLTLLLNLSKKIQIFIELILLGGFAYLFKGRMNEVFDYLREFLYNKDFLLKSIPILIASSGILFGLIYLKFKLIKK
;
A
#
# COMPACT_ATOMS: atom_id res chain seq x y z
N MET A 1 -9.79 15.50 21.18
CA MET A 1 -9.28 16.01 19.87
C MET A 1 -10.33 15.75 18.80
N ASN A 2 -10.81 16.76 18.07
CA ASN A 2 -11.87 16.57 17.07
C ASN A 2 -11.28 15.97 15.77
N LEU A 3 -11.37 14.64 15.63
CA LEU A 3 -10.90 13.87 14.47
C LEU A 3 -11.90 13.81 13.31
N HIS A 4 -13.16 14.19 13.53
CA HIS A 4 -14.21 14.08 12.50
C HIS A 4 -13.87 14.89 11.25
N LYS A 5 -13.44 16.14 11.44
CA LYS A 5 -13.08 17.06 10.34
C LYS A 5 -11.95 16.52 9.46
N PRO A 6 -10.78 16.09 9.99
CA PRO A 6 -9.74 15.53 9.14
C PRO A 6 -10.11 14.16 8.56
N LEU A 7 -10.83 13.29 9.29
CA LEU A 7 -11.30 12.01 8.71
C LEU A 7 -12.22 12.21 7.50
N ALA A 8 -13.19 13.11 7.60
CA ALA A 8 -14.05 13.46 6.48
C ALA A 8 -13.22 13.97 5.28
N PHE A 9 -12.17 14.77 5.54
CA PHE A 9 -11.29 15.26 4.48
C PHE A 9 -10.53 14.15 3.75
N HIS A 10 -10.02 13.14 4.48
CA HIS A 10 -9.39 11.96 3.87
C HIS A 10 -10.41 11.22 3.00
N TYR A 11 -11.59 10.91 3.54
CA TYR A 11 -12.65 10.20 2.81
C TYR A 11 -13.00 10.88 1.47
N TYR A 12 -13.33 12.18 1.49
CA TYR A 12 -13.73 12.90 0.27
C TYR A 12 -12.60 13.08 -0.74
N SER A 13 -11.37 13.17 -0.26
CA SER A 13 -10.20 13.32 -1.13
C SER A 13 -9.80 12.00 -1.77
N TYR A 14 -9.97 10.89 -1.05
CA TYR A 14 -9.57 9.58 -1.54
C TYR A 14 -10.58 8.90 -2.44
N ARG A 15 -11.89 9.23 -2.36
CA ARG A 15 -12.93 8.56 -3.16
C ARG A 15 -12.59 8.40 -4.65
N ARG A 16 -11.99 9.42 -5.28
CA ARG A 16 -11.59 9.40 -6.69
C ARG A 16 -10.36 8.53 -6.91
N PHE A 17 -9.42 8.55 -5.97
CA PHE A 17 -8.22 7.74 -6.00
C PHE A 17 -8.58 6.25 -5.87
N TYR A 18 -9.50 5.92 -4.97
CA TYR A 18 -10.08 4.58 -4.85
C TYR A 18 -10.75 4.15 -6.16
N LEU A 19 -11.67 4.95 -6.71
CA LEU A 19 -12.34 4.60 -7.97
C LEU A 19 -11.36 4.36 -9.13
N LEU A 20 -10.36 5.23 -9.32
CA LEU A 20 -9.40 5.13 -10.41
C LEU A 20 -8.45 3.93 -10.30
N PHE A 21 -8.07 3.53 -9.09
CA PHE A 21 -7.14 2.41 -8.90
C PHE A 21 -7.85 1.07 -8.76
N TRP A 22 -9.00 1.03 -8.09
CA TRP A 22 -9.69 -0.23 -7.82
C TRP A 22 -10.40 -0.79 -9.03
N PHE A 23 -10.93 0.07 -9.90
CA PHE A 23 -11.61 -0.39 -11.10
C PHE A 23 -10.67 -1.19 -12.03
N PRO A 24 -9.46 -0.73 -12.39
CA PRO A 24 -8.50 -1.53 -13.16
C PRO A 24 -8.06 -2.80 -12.44
N ILE A 25 -7.87 -2.76 -11.11
CA ILE A 25 -7.43 -3.93 -10.34
C ILE A 25 -8.51 -5.01 -10.37
N ILE A 26 -9.76 -4.68 -10.03
CA ILE A 26 -10.86 -5.65 -10.03
C ILE A 26 -11.10 -6.15 -11.45
N PHE A 27 -11.06 -5.27 -12.46
CA PHE A 27 -11.27 -5.63 -13.86
C PHE A 27 -10.16 -6.56 -14.40
N LEU A 28 -8.89 -6.20 -14.24
CA LEU A 28 -7.77 -7.00 -14.73
C LEU A 28 -7.70 -8.36 -14.02
N ASN A 29 -7.96 -8.40 -12.71
CA ASN A 29 -7.95 -9.67 -11.98
C ASN A 29 -9.17 -10.54 -12.31
N GLY A 30 -10.35 -9.94 -12.46
CA GLY A 30 -11.53 -10.65 -12.97
C GLY A 30 -11.28 -11.21 -14.37
N LEU A 31 -10.60 -10.46 -15.24
CA LEU A 31 -10.23 -10.90 -16.58
C LEU A 31 -9.21 -12.06 -16.55
N PHE A 32 -8.12 -11.94 -15.78
CA PHE A 32 -7.11 -13.00 -15.67
C PHE A 32 -7.69 -14.30 -15.11
N LEU A 33 -8.61 -14.19 -14.15
CA LEU A 33 -9.32 -15.33 -13.57
C LEU A 33 -10.37 -15.91 -14.53
N TYR A 34 -11.09 -15.07 -15.29
CA TYR A 34 -12.07 -15.50 -16.30
C TYR A 34 -11.40 -16.27 -17.45
N LEU A 35 -10.22 -15.84 -17.87
CA LEU A 35 -9.47 -16.48 -18.95
C LEU A 35 -8.88 -17.86 -18.57
N LYS A 36 -9.09 -18.33 -17.32
CA LYS A 36 -8.57 -19.63 -16.80
C LYS A 36 -7.10 -19.87 -17.17
N LEU A 37 -6.31 -18.81 -17.20
CA LEU A 37 -4.88 -18.92 -17.42
C LEU A 37 -4.33 -19.78 -16.28
N GLU A 38 -3.59 -20.85 -16.60
CA GLU A 38 -3.00 -21.81 -15.66
C GLU A 38 -2.04 -21.17 -14.63
N TYR A 39 -1.88 -19.85 -14.69
CA TYR A 39 -1.00 -19.03 -13.89
C TYR A 39 -1.67 -18.49 -12.61
N TYR A 40 -2.46 -19.30 -11.90
CA TYR A 40 -3.05 -18.93 -10.60
C TYR A 40 -2.02 -18.35 -9.60
N PHE A 41 -0.79 -18.88 -9.62
CA PHE A 41 0.29 -18.37 -8.76
C PHE A 41 0.78 -16.98 -9.17
N GLN A 42 0.87 -16.72 -10.47
CA GLN A 42 1.27 -15.40 -10.96
C GLN A 42 0.17 -14.39 -10.65
N SER A 43 -1.11 -14.75 -10.77
CA SER A 43 -2.21 -13.84 -10.42
C SER A 43 -2.21 -13.46 -8.94
N THR A 44 -1.90 -14.38 -8.01
CA THR A 44 -1.69 -14.08 -6.59
C THR A 44 -0.55 -13.08 -6.36
N ILE A 45 0.61 -13.29 -7.00
CA ILE A 45 1.76 -12.38 -6.87
C ILE A 45 1.41 -11.00 -7.44
N PHE A 46 0.76 -10.95 -8.59
CA PHE A 46 0.28 -9.71 -9.20
C PHE A 46 -0.71 -8.98 -8.30
N LEU A 47 -1.66 -9.70 -7.69
CA LEU A 47 -2.63 -9.15 -6.74
C LEU A 47 -1.96 -8.47 -5.56
N VAL A 48 -1.01 -9.17 -4.91
CA VAL A 48 -0.24 -8.61 -3.79
C VAL A 48 0.54 -7.38 -4.26
N PHE A 49 1.25 -7.48 -5.38
CA PHE A 49 2.04 -6.38 -5.92
C PHE A 49 1.19 -5.13 -6.18
N PHE A 50 0.05 -5.27 -6.88
CA PHE A 50 -0.85 -4.15 -7.14
C PHE A 50 -1.40 -3.54 -5.85
N ASN A 51 -1.69 -4.37 -4.85
CA ASN A 51 -2.20 -3.92 -3.57
C ASN A 51 -1.18 -3.07 -2.81
N LEU A 52 0.06 -3.55 -2.76
CA LEU A 52 1.19 -2.82 -2.16
C LEU A 52 1.50 -1.54 -2.93
N PHE A 53 1.50 -1.60 -4.26
CA PHE A 53 1.71 -0.42 -5.11
C PHE A 53 0.61 0.64 -4.91
N PHE A 54 -0.65 0.22 -4.76
CA PHE A 54 -1.75 1.13 -4.48
C PHE A 54 -1.60 1.78 -3.09
N SER A 55 -1.28 0.99 -2.06
CA SER A 55 -0.96 1.51 -0.72
C SER A 55 0.19 2.51 -0.72
N TYR A 56 1.27 2.19 -1.43
CA TYR A 56 2.41 3.07 -1.61
C TYR A 56 1.99 4.39 -2.29
N SER A 57 1.25 4.31 -3.40
CA SER A 57 0.74 5.49 -4.13
C SER A 57 -0.15 6.37 -3.26
N LEU A 58 -1.00 5.77 -2.43
CA LEU A 58 -1.87 6.49 -1.49
C LEU A 58 -1.04 7.23 -0.42
N GLY A 59 -0.02 6.58 0.15
CA GLY A 59 0.87 7.19 1.14
C GLY A 59 1.68 8.36 0.58
N SER A 60 2.14 8.24 -0.67
CA SER A 60 2.79 9.34 -1.39
C SER A 60 1.83 10.52 -1.61
N TYR A 61 0.64 10.25 -2.13
CA TYR A 61 -0.38 11.28 -2.35
C TYR A 61 -0.77 12.01 -1.06
N GLU A 62 -0.84 11.29 0.05
CA GLU A 62 -1.23 11.84 1.35
C GLU A 62 -0.33 13.00 1.76
N TYR A 63 0.98 12.80 1.77
CA TYR A 63 1.91 13.82 2.26
C TYR A 63 2.36 14.80 1.18
N GLN A 64 2.20 14.45 -0.10
CA GLN A 64 2.49 15.35 -1.22
C GLN A 64 1.37 16.35 -1.50
N LYS A 65 0.11 15.92 -1.45
CA LYS A 65 -1.04 16.74 -1.89
C LYS A 65 -2.09 16.93 -0.79
N LEU A 66 -2.43 15.87 -0.07
CA LEU A 66 -3.52 15.95 0.92
C LEU A 66 -3.12 16.84 2.11
N MET A 67 -1.94 16.60 2.68
CA MET A 67 -1.43 17.32 3.85
C MET A 67 -1.29 18.82 3.58
N PRO A 68 -0.62 19.30 2.51
CA PRO A 68 -0.51 20.75 2.27
C PRO A 68 -1.87 21.43 2.10
N ASN A 69 -2.78 20.81 1.35
CA ASN A 69 -4.13 21.35 1.14
C ASN A 69 -4.94 21.38 2.44
N TYR A 70 -4.82 20.35 3.27
CA TYR A 70 -5.45 20.34 4.58
C TYR A 70 -4.90 21.46 5.48
N LEU A 71 -3.57 21.58 5.56
CA LEU A 71 -2.91 22.57 6.42
C LEU A 71 -3.17 24.01 5.96
N PHE A 72 -3.39 24.22 4.67
CA PHE A 72 -3.87 25.50 4.12
C PHE A 72 -5.27 25.85 4.63
N LEU A 73 -6.19 24.87 4.69
CA LEU A 73 -7.56 25.10 5.15
C LEU A 73 -7.71 25.10 6.68
N LYS A 74 -6.93 24.28 7.39
CA LYS A 74 -7.01 24.07 8.84
C LYS A 74 -5.62 23.79 9.44
N PRO A 75 -5.17 24.52 10.47
CA PRO A 75 -3.81 24.41 11.00
C PRO A 75 -3.53 23.15 11.86
N GLY A 76 -4.45 22.20 11.95
CA GLY A 76 -4.38 21.07 12.88
C GLY A 76 -3.48 19.92 12.41
N LYS A 77 -2.15 20.05 12.55
CA LYS A 77 -1.16 19.03 12.14
C LYS A 77 -1.33 17.68 12.84
N ILE A 78 -1.46 17.68 14.17
CA ILE A 78 -1.57 16.46 14.97
C ILE A 78 -2.88 15.70 14.69
N PRO A 79 -4.07 16.36 14.65
CA PRO A 79 -5.30 15.71 14.21
C PRO A 79 -5.22 15.09 12.82
N PHE A 80 -4.52 15.74 11.87
CA PHE A 80 -4.29 15.19 10.54
C PHE A 80 -3.50 13.89 10.61
N PHE A 81 -2.37 13.88 11.32
CA PHE A 81 -1.54 12.66 11.49
C PHE A 81 -2.34 11.47 12.06
N TYR A 82 -3.13 11.68 13.11
CA TYR A 82 -3.92 10.59 13.68
C TYR A 82 -5.02 10.11 12.73
N SER A 83 -5.63 11.00 11.94
CA SER A 83 -6.55 10.57 10.89
C SER A 83 -5.85 9.81 9.77
N SER A 84 -4.61 10.17 9.42
CA SER A 84 -3.76 9.42 8.46
C SER A 84 -3.53 7.99 8.92
N LEU A 85 -3.19 7.82 10.21
CA LEU A 85 -2.98 6.50 10.81
C LEU A 85 -4.25 5.65 10.73
N ILE A 86 -5.39 6.20 11.17
CA ILE A 86 -6.69 5.49 11.09
C ILE A 86 -7.01 5.13 9.64
N PHE A 87 -6.83 6.07 8.71
CA PHE A 87 -7.15 5.86 7.31
C PHE A 87 -6.24 4.82 6.65
N SER A 88 -4.97 4.73 7.03
CA SER A 88 -4.06 3.68 6.56
C SER A 88 -4.55 2.28 6.96
N GLY A 89 -5.06 2.12 8.18
CA GLY A 89 -5.65 0.88 8.66
C GLY A 89 -6.95 0.54 7.92
N VAL A 90 -7.84 1.52 7.72
CA VAL A 90 -9.07 1.33 6.94
C VAL A 90 -8.76 0.94 5.49
N ASN A 91 -7.77 1.60 4.87
CA ASN A 91 -7.32 1.25 3.52
C ASN A 91 -6.80 -0.18 3.47
N ALA A 92 -5.91 -0.57 4.38
CA ALA A 92 -5.38 -1.93 4.45
C ALA A 92 -6.49 -2.98 4.70
N LEU A 93 -7.50 -2.65 5.51
CA LEU A 93 -8.67 -3.50 5.71
C LEU A 93 -9.45 -3.69 4.41
N ILE A 94 -9.82 -2.60 3.73
CA ILE A 94 -10.57 -2.65 2.45
C ILE A 94 -9.78 -3.49 1.42
N GLN A 95 -8.49 -3.22 1.29
CA GLN A 95 -7.53 -3.97 0.47
C GLN A 95 -7.55 -5.47 0.73
N THR A 96 -7.41 -5.86 2.00
CA THR A 96 -7.37 -7.26 2.40
C THR A 96 -8.74 -7.92 2.25
N SER A 97 -9.83 -7.24 2.59
CA SER A 97 -11.20 -7.74 2.42
C SER A 97 -11.55 -7.96 0.95
N CYS A 98 -11.13 -7.08 0.04
CA CYS A 98 -11.35 -7.31 -1.39
C CYS A 98 -10.56 -8.52 -1.90
N LEU A 99 -9.33 -8.73 -1.44
CA LEU A 99 -8.58 -9.94 -1.78
C LEU A 99 -9.29 -11.19 -1.28
N ILE A 100 -9.80 -11.16 -0.05
CA ILE A 100 -10.63 -12.25 0.51
C ILE A 100 -11.83 -12.53 -0.40
N ILE A 101 -12.59 -11.50 -0.79
CA ILE A 101 -13.76 -11.64 -1.68
C ILE A 101 -13.36 -12.25 -3.03
N LEU A 102 -12.23 -11.83 -3.62
CA LEU A 102 -11.73 -12.40 -4.87
C LEU A 102 -11.34 -13.87 -4.69
N TYR A 103 -10.64 -14.22 -3.61
CA TYR A 103 -10.23 -15.60 -3.36
C TYR A 103 -11.44 -16.54 -3.19
N PHE A 104 -12.42 -16.14 -2.36
CA PHE A 104 -13.61 -16.95 -2.12
C PHE A 104 -14.58 -16.93 -3.31
N GLY A 105 -14.76 -15.79 -3.97
CA GLY A 105 -15.67 -15.63 -5.11
C GLY A 105 -15.24 -16.42 -6.35
N PHE A 106 -13.94 -16.70 -6.49
CA PHE A 106 -13.38 -17.45 -7.61
C PHE A 106 -12.84 -18.84 -7.21
N SER A 107 -13.15 -19.31 -5.99
CA SER A 107 -12.73 -20.62 -5.47
C SER A 107 -11.22 -20.89 -5.58
N ILE A 108 -10.40 -19.86 -5.40
CA ILE A 108 -8.94 -19.99 -5.43
C ILE A 108 -8.52 -20.71 -4.13
N PRO A 109 -7.74 -21.82 -4.21
CA PRO A 109 -7.33 -22.56 -3.02
C PRO A 109 -6.50 -21.67 -2.09
N ILE A 110 -6.96 -21.52 -0.84
CA ILE A 110 -6.21 -20.84 0.20
C ILE A 110 -5.23 -21.85 0.79
N GLU A 111 -4.00 -21.85 0.27
CA GLU A 111 -2.94 -22.72 0.79
C GLU A 111 -2.43 -22.25 2.17
N ASN A 112 -2.56 -20.96 2.48
CA ASN A 112 -2.06 -20.39 3.73
C ASN A 112 -2.90 -19.22 4.25
N ILE A 113 -3.58 -19.41 5.39
CA ILE A 113 -4.44 -18.38 5.98
C ILE A 113 -3.66 -17.16 6.51
N PHE A 114 -2.37 -17.31 6.81
CA PHE A 114 -1.51 -16.21 7.25
C PHE A 114 -1.17 -15.22 6.13
N PHE A 115 -1.52 -15.55 4.89
CA PHE A 115 -1.41 -14.67 3.75
C PHE A 115 -2.20 -13.37 3.94
N PHE A 116 -3.44 -13.43 4.44
CA PHE A 116 -4.27 -12.22 4.59
C PHE A 116 -3.74 -11.26 5.66
N PRO A 117 -3.39 -11.71 6.89
CA PRO A 117 -2.70 -10.86 7.86
C PRO A 117 -1.39 -10.28 7.32
N PHE A 118 -0.61 -11.06 6.58
CA PHE A 118 0.61 -10.55 5.94
C PHE A 118 0.30 -9.40 4.99
N VAL A 119 -0.65 -9.58 4.06
CA VAL A 119 -1.03 -8.53 3.10
C VAL A 119 -1.55 -7.29 3.82
N PHE A 120 -2.35 -7.45 4.88
CA PHE A 120 -2.83 -6.35 5.70
C PHE A 120 -1.67 -5.49 6.25
N PHE A 121 -0.71 -6.12 6.93
CA PHE A 121 0.43 -5.39 7.52
C PHE A 121 1.40 -4.89 6.46
N ALA A 122 1.57 -5.61 5.36
CA ALA A 122 2.40 -5.17 4.24
C ALA A 122 1.81 -3.94 3.55
N SER A 123 0.47 -3.84 3.43
CA SER A 123 -0.21 -2.65 2.92
C SER A 123 -0.03 -1.43 3.84
N ILE A 124 -0.13 -1.62 5.17
CA ILE A 124 0.17 -0.55 6.13
C ILE A 124 1.62 -0.10 5.99
N PHE A 125 2.55 -1.05 5.92
CA PHE A 125 3.97 -0.77 5.77
C PHE A 125 4.25 0.00 4.47
N ALA A 126 3.72 -0.44 3.33
CA ALA A 126 3.88 0.23 2.05
C ALA A 126 3.37 1.68 2.08
N PHE A 127 2.21 1.91 2.69
CA PHE A 127 1.65 3.25 2.88
C PHE A 127 2.57 4.14 3.73
N VAL A 128 2.97 3.68 4.92
CA VAL A 128 3.75 4.51 5.85
C VAL A 128 5.18 4.73 5.36
N PHE A 129 5.74 3.75 4.65
CA PHE A 129 7.03 3.86 3.98
C PHE A 129 7.00 4.94 2.88
N ALA A 130 5.97 4.91 2.02
CA ALA A 130 5.79 5.94 0.99
C ALA A 130 5.60 7.34 1.58
N ALA A 131 4.78 7.44 2.64
CA ALA A 131 4.57 8.65 3.39
C ALA A 131 5.87 9.21 3.97
N PHE A 132 6.66 8.35 4.62
CA PHE A 132 7.95 8.72 5.18
C PHE A 132 8.94 9.18 4.10
N LEU A 133 9.08 8.43 3.00
CA LEU A 133 9.94 8.82 1.88
C LEU A 133 9.52 10.15 1.27
N THR A 134 8.22 10.35 1.06
CA THR A 134 7.68 11.60 0.51
C THR A 134 8.00 12.79 1.42
N LEU A 135 7.83 12.60 2.73
CA LEU A 135 8.22 13.61 3.70
C LEU A 135 9.73 13.82 3.73
N LEU A 136 10.55 12.77 3.76
CA LEU A 136 12.00 12.85 3.90
C LEU A 136 12.64 13.54 2.69
N LEU A 137 12.25 13.12 1.49
CA LEU A 137 12.86 13.62 0.26
C LEU A 137 12.31 15.00 -0.13
N ASN A 138 11.14 15.40 0.39
CA ASN A 138 10.49 16.68 0.13
C ASN A 138 10.43 17.03 -1.38
N LEU A 139 10.34 15.98 -2.21
CA LEU A 139 10.58 16.09 -3.65
C LEU A 139 9.41 16.79 -4.32
N SER A 140 9.74 17.57 -5.35
CA SER A 140 8.70 17.99 -6.28
C SER A 140 8.04 16.77 -6.91
N LYS A 141 6.73 16.89 -7.20
CA LYS A 141 5.94 15.82 -7.79
C LYS A 141 6.56 15.20 -9.05
N LYS A 142 7.26 16.02 -9.84
CA LYS A 142 7.95 15.55 -11.06
C LYS A 142 9.13 14.64 -10.74
N ILE A 143 9.95 14.99 -9.75
CA ILE A 143 11.16 14.22 -9.39
C ILE A 143 10.76 12.87 -8.81
N GLN A 144 9.71 12.81 -8.00
CA GLN A 144 9.23 11.55 -7.44
C GLN A 144 8.72 10.58 -8.51
N ILE A 145 7.96 11.07 -9.50
CA ILE A 145 7.52 10.25 -10.65
C ILE A 145 8.73 9.73 -11.42
N PHE A 146 9.76 10.56 -11.62
CA PHE A 146 11.00 10.10 -12.26
C PHE A 146 11.71 9.02 -11.44
N ILE A 147 11.81 9.17 -10.12
CA ILE A 147 12.39 8.14 -9.25
C ILE A 147 11.57 6.85 -9.30
N GLU A 148 10.24 6.93 -9.23
CA GLU A 148 9.36 5.77 -9.33
C GLU A 148 9.52 5.04 -10.68
N LEU A 149 9.61 5.79 -11.78
CA LEU A 149 9.86 5.24 -13.11
C LEU A 149 11.25 4.62 -13.25
N ILE A 150 12.28 5.25 -12.67
CA ILE A 150 13.65 4.70 -12.65
C ILE A 150 13.70 3.42 -11.81
N LEU A 151 13.02 3.38 -10.67
CA LEU A 151 12.94 2.18 -9.85
C LEU A 151 12.21 1.06 -10.59
N LEU A 152 11.05 1.33 -11.19
CA LEU A 152 10.31 0.35 -11.98
C LEU A 152 11.11 -0.15 -13.19
N GLY A 153 11.72 0.76 -13.94
CA GLY A 153 12.56 0.43 -15.09
C GLY A 153 13.84 -0.31 -14.71
N GLY A 154 14.49 0.09 -13.62
CA GLY A 154 15.67 -0.56 -13.06
C GLY A 154 15.36 -1.97 -12.56
N PHE A 155 14.24 -2.15 -11.85
CA PHE A 155 13.75 -3.49 -11.48
C PHE A 155 13.48 -4.33 -12.73
N ALA A 156 12.73 -3.83 -13.70
CA ALA A 156 12.44 -4.57 -14.94
C ALA A 156 13.71 -4.95 -15.71
N TYR A 157 14.73 -4.09 -15.71
CA TYR A 157 16.02 -4.36 -16.34
C TYR A 157 16.85 -5.39 -15.58
N LEU A 158 16.99 -5.24 -14.25
CA LEU A 158 17.78 -6.15 -13.41
C LEU A 158 17.23 -7.58 -13.41
N PHE A 159 15.91 -7.73 -13.55
CA PHE A 159 15.24 -9.03 -13.57
C PHE A 159 14.90 -9.52 -14.98
N LYS A 160 15.37 -8.83 -16.02
CA LYS A 160 15.18 -9.24 -17.42
C LYS A 160 15.82 -10.63 -17.64
N GLY A 161 15.00 -11.61 -18.01
CA GLY A 161 15.43 -12.99 -18.22
C GLY A 161 15.47 -13.87 -16.97
N ARG A 162 15.26 -13.31 -15.76
CA ARG A 162 15.14 -14.06 -14.49
C ARG A 162 13.76 -13.93 -13.84
N MET A 163 12.76 -13.43 -14.58
CA MET A 163 11.41 -13.21 -14.06
C MET A 163 10.81 -14.50 -13.47
N ASN A 164 11.04 -15.65 -14.11
CA ASN A 164 10.53 -16.93 -13.60
C ASN A 164 11.15 -17.29 -12.24
N GLU A 165 12.48 -17.15 -12.08
CA GLU A 165 13.14 -17.37 -10.78
C GLU A 165 12.60 -16.43 -9.70
N VAL A 166 12.38 -15.16 -10.03
CA VAL A 166 11.78 -14.19 -9.10
C VAL A 166 10.37 -14.61 -8.70
N PHE A 167 9.55 -15.03 -9.66
CA PHE A 167 8.21 -15.53 -9.39
C PHE A 167 8.24 -16.80 -8.52
N ASP A 168 9.19 -17.71 -8.75
CA ASP A 168 9.35 -18.93 -7.95
C ASP A 168 9.75 -18.60 -6.51
N TYR A 169 10.70 -17.69 -6.30
CA TYR A 169 11.06 -17.22 -4.96
C TYR A 169 9.90 -16.52 -4.24
N LEU A 170 9.16 -15.66 -4.95
CA LEU A 170 7.99 -14.98 -4.39
C LEU A 170 6.88 -15.98 -4.05
N ARG A 171 6.70 -17.01 -4.88
CA ARG A 171 5.78 -18.10 -4.59
C ARG A 171 6.21 -18.85 -3.34
N GLU A 172 7.46 -19.30 -3.26
CA GLU A 172 7.96 -20.01 -2.08
C GLU A 172 7.76 -19.17 -0.81
N PHE A 173 8.05 -17.87 -0.88
CA PHE A 173 7.85 -16.94 0.23
C PHE A 173 6.38 -16.80 0.65
N LEU A 174 5.48 -16.51 -0.30
CA LEU A 174 4.07 -16.24 -0.01
C LEU A 174 3.29 -17.46 0.45
N TYR A 175 3.76 -18.67 0.12
CA TYR A 175 3.10 -19.91 0.50
C TYR A 175 3.69 -20.52 1.78
N ASN A 176 4.94 -20.18 2.13
CA ASN A 176 5.57 -20.67 3.36
C ASN A 176 5.07 -19.92 4.60
N LYS A 177 4.36 -20.65 5.47
CA LYS A 177 3.81 -20.15 6.74
C LYS A 177 4.86 -19.55 7.66
N ASP A 178 6.05 -20.14 7.74
CA ASP A 178 7.09 -19.67 8.66
C ASP A 178 7.67 -18.34 8.19
N PHE A 179 7.83 -18.14 6.88
CA PHE A 179 8.25 -16.85 6.33
C PHE A 179 7.23 -15.76 6.58
N LEU A 180 5.94 -16.04 6.36
CA LEU A 180 4.87 -15.07 6.65
C LEU A 180 4.80 -14.70 8.14
N LEU A 181 4.82 -15.70 9.03
CA LEU A 181 4.77 -15.48 10.47
C LEU A 181 5.96 -14.69 11.01
N LYS A 182 7.16 -14.91 10.46
CA LYS A 182 8.37 -14.13 10.82
C LYS A 182 8.30 -12.70 10.27
N SER A 183 7.65 -12.50 9.13
CA SER A 183 7.58 -11.19 8.47
C SER A 183 6.57 -10.24 9.12
N ILE A 184 5.42 -10.75 9.62
CA ILE A 184 4.39 -9.94 10.28
C ILE A 184 4.93 -9.05 11.42
N PRO A 185 5.67 -9.55 12.43
CA PRO A 185 6.18 -8.70 13.51
C PRO A 185 7.19 -7.66 13.00
N ILE A 186 7.98 -7.99 11.97
CA ILE A 186 8.91 -7.05 11.32
C ILE A 186 8.13 -5.91 10.66
N LEU A 187 7.06 -6.22 9.93
CA LEU A 187 6.19 -5.23 9.28
C LEU A 187 5.51 -4.31 10.31
N ILE A 188 5.01 -4.87 11.42
CA ILE A 188 4.39 -4.11 12.51
C ILE A 188 5.41 -3.17 13.16
N ALA A 189 6.57 -3.70 13.56
CA ALA A 189 7.62 -2.91 14.22
C ALA A 189 8.13 -1.79 13.31
N SER A 190 8.41 -2.11 12.04
CA SER A 190 8.88 -1.13 11.06
C SER A 190 7.83 -0.06 10.79
N SER A 191 6.55 -0.43 10.67
CA SER A 191 5.47 0.55 10.52
C SER A 191 5.33 1.47 11.72
N GLY A 192 5.44 0.92 12.94
CA GLY A 192 5.41 1.70 14.18
C GLY A 192 6.56 2.70 14.27
N ILE A 193 7.79 2.27 13.93
CA ILE A 193 8.96 3.15 13.86
C ILE A 193 8.74 4.28 12.84
N LEU A 194 8.29 3.95 11.62
CA LEU A 194 8.06 4.94 10.56
C LEU A 194 6.97 5.94 10.95
N PHE A 195 5.85 5.49 11.53
CA PHE A 195 4.82 6.40 12.06
C PHE A 195 5.37 7.29 13.18
N GLY A 196 6.20 6.75 14.08
CA GLY A 196 6.88 7.51 15.12
C GLY A 196 7.78 8.61 14.53
N LEU A 197 8.56 8.31 13.50
CA LEU A 197 9.40 9.27 12.79
C LEU A 197 8.57 10.36 12.11
N ILE A 198 7.47 10.00 11.44
CA ILE A 198 6.53 10.96 10.83
C ILE A 198 5.92 11.86 11.90
N TYR A 199 5.49 11.28 13.03
CA TYR A 199 4.92 12.04 14.15
C TYR A 199 5.92 13.05 14.72
N LEU A 200 7.17 12.63 14.95
CA LEU A 200 8.23 13.53 15.41
C LEU A 200 8.44 14.68 14.43
N LYS A 201 8.47 14.40 13.13
CA LYS A 201 8.56 15.44 12.10
C LYS A 201 7.40 16.42 12.20
N PHE A 202 6.16 15.94 12.37
CA PHE A 202 4.99 16.79 12.56
C PHE A 202 5.07 17.69 13.80
N LYS A 203 5.64 17.17 14.90
CA LYS A 203 5.86 17.91 16.14
C LYS A 203 6.95 18.98 16.01
N LEU A 204 7.99 18.71 15.22
CA LEU A 204 9.16 19.58 15.07
C LEU A 204 8.96 20.74 14.09
N ILE A 205 8.05 20.63 13.12
CA ILE A 205 7.74 21.75 12.20
C ILE A 205 7.01 22.86 12.97
N LYS A 206 7.79 23.79 13.55
CA LYS A 206 7.29 25.07 14.07
C LYS A 206 6.69 25.90 12.91
N LYS A 207 5.61 26.62 13.22
CA LYS A 207 4.89 27.49 12.26
C LYS A 207 5.86 28.44 11.57
#